data_AF-A0A0J8WS63-F1
#
_entry.id   AF-A0A0J8WS63-F1
#
_cell.length_a   1.000
_cell.length_b   1.000
_cell.length_c   1.000
_cell.angle_alpha   90.00
_cell.angle_beta   90.00
_cell.angle_gamma   90.00
#
_symmetry.space_group_name_H-M   'P 1'
#
loop_
_entity.id
_entity.type
_entity.pdbx_description
1 polymer ?
#
loop_
_entity_poly.entity_id
_entity_poly.type
_entity_poly.pdbx_seq_one_letter_code
_entity_poly.pdbx_strand_id
1 'polypeptide(L)'
;MVDKETVVRAWREGRSAELRTPNPYYGTGLLARMWMRGYMAMLGDRMARSPARQKFLAREAAIQAFVERNGYRPAAVDHHLRG
;
A
#
# COMPACT_ATOMS: atom_id res chain seq x y z
N MET A 1 16.93 26.05 11.43
CA MET A 1 16.68 25.36 10.15
C MET A 1 16.69 23.87 10.44
N VAL A 2 15.71 23.09 9.97
CA VAL A 2 15.71 21.62 10.18
C VAL A 2 16.77 21.02 9.25
N ASP A 3 17.69 20.23 9.80
CA ASP A 3 18.74 19.58 9.01
C ASP A 3 18.19 18.39 8.20
N LYS A 4 18.90 18.05 7.12
CA LYS A 4 18.50 16.98 6.19
C LYS A 4 18.45 15.62 6.88
N GLU A 5 19.34 15.34 7.82
CA GLU A 5 19.42 14.04 8.48
C GLU A 5 18.20 13.82 9.38
N THR A 6 17.76 14.85 10.11
CA THR A 6 16.55 14.82 10.91
C THR A 6 15.30 14.62 10.06
N VAL A 7 15.23 15.25 8.88
CA VAL A 7 14.14 15.02 7.89
C VAL A 7 14.13 13.56 7.42
N VAL A 8 15.30 13.00 7.07
CA VAL A 8 15.43 11.60 6.64
C VAL A 8 15.06 10.64 7.77
N ARG A 9 15.49 10.94 9.00
CA ARG A 9 15.17 10.17 10.19
C ARG A 9 13.66 10.14 10.43
N ALA A 10 12.99 11.29 10.41
CA ALA A 10 11.54 11.35 10.59
C ALA A 10 10.80 10.48 9.56
N TRP A 11 11.24 10.51 8.29
CA TRP A 11 10.68 9.62 7.27
C TRP A 11 10.91 8.13 7.55
N ARG A 12 12.14 7.75 7.97
CA ARG A 12 12.46 6.36 8.32
C ARG A 12 11.63 5.87 9.49
N GLU A 13 11.49 6.68 10.54
CA GLU A 13 10.68 6.36 11.72
C GLU A 13 9.21 6.13 11.33
N GLY A 14 8.65 6.96 10.45
CA GLY A 14 7.30 6.73 9.92
C GLY A 14 7.19 5.41 9.15
N ARG A 15 8.20 5.08 8.34
CA ARG A 15 8.23 3.85 7.54
C ARG A 15 8.36 2.57 8.39
N SER A 16 8.92 2.67 9.59
CA SER A 16 9.04 1.56 10.54
C SER A 16 7.95 1.52 11.61
N ALA A 17 7.04 2.49 11.65
CA ALA A 17 6.04 2.60 12.69
C ALA A 17 4.98 1.47 12.65
N GLU A 18 4.37 1.23 13.80
CA GLU A 18 3.26 0.28 13.94
C GLU A 18 1.93 0.91 13.53
N LEU A 19 0.92 0.08 13.26
CA LEU A 19 -0.40 0.58 12.95
C LEU A 19 -0.93 1.39 14.14
N ARG A 20 -1.53 2.55 13.83
CA ARG A 20 -2.12 3.47 14.82
C ARG A 20 -1.09 4.19 15.70
N THR A 21 0.21 4.06 15.45
CA THR A 21 1.22 4.87 16.12
C THR A 21 0.94 6.36 15.84
N PRO A 22 0.83 7.21 16.88
CA PRO A 22 0.67 8.65 16.69
C PRO A 22 1.96 9.25 16.13
N ASN A 23 1.84 10.32 15.34
CA ASN A 23 3.00 11.02 14.79
C ASN A 23 3.75 11.77 15.92
N PRO A 24 4.98 11.35 16.29
CA PRO A 24 5.72 11.96 17.40
C PRO A 24 6.17 13.39 17.08
N TYR A 25 6.17 13.77 15.80
CA TYR A 25 6.56 15.09 15.31
C TYR A 25 5.35 16.02 15.14
N TYR A 26 4.19 15.72 15.72
CA TYR A 26 3.01 16.59 15.59
C TYR A 26 3.33 18.05 15.97
N GLY A 27 2.87 19.00 15.15
CA GLY A 27 3.15 20.44 15.33
C GLY A 27 4.51 20.94 14.79
N THR A 28 5.42 20.06 14.38
CA THR A 28 6.78 20.46 13.95
C THR A 28 6.94 20.75 12.44
N GLY A 29 5.82 20.89 11.71
CA GLY A 29 5.81 21.23 10.29
C GLY A 29 6.44 20.16 9.39
N LEU A 30 7.67 20.39 8.94
CA LEU A 30 8.34 19.53 7.94
C LEU A 30 8.55 18.09 8.44
N LEU A 31 8.98 17.91 9.70
CA LEU A 31 9.22 16.57 10.25
C LEU A 31 7.93 15.78 10.37
N ALA A 32 6.84 16.43 10.81
CA ALA A 32 5.51 15.84 10.86
C ALA A 32 5.09 15.27 9.48
N ARG A 33 5.29 16.06 8.41
CA ARG A 33 4.95 15.66 7.03
C ARG A 33 5.82 14.48 6.56
N MET A 34 7.11 14.51 6.88
CA MET A 34 8.04 13.45 6.46
C MET A 34 7.77 12.14 7.16
N TRP A 35 7.49 12.17 8.46
CA TRP A 35 7.02 11.00 9.20
C TRP A 35 5.74 10.44 8.60
N MET A 36 4.74 11.29 8.33
CA MET A 36 3.47 10.85 7.73
C MET A 36 3.69 10.22 6.34
N ARG A 37 4.61 10.76 5.54
CA ARG A 37 4.98 10.18 4.23
C ARG A 37 5.59 8.79 4.38
N GLY A 38 6.47 8.59 5.36
CA GLY A 38 7.02 7.27 5.69
C GLY A 38 5.92 6.29 6.11
N TYR A 39 5.03 6.73 7.00
CA TYR A 39 3.91 5.95 7.51
C TYR A 39 2.95 5.50 6.40
N MET A 40 2.57 6.41 5.50
CA MET A 40 1.72 6.08 4.34
C MET A 40 2.38 5.09 3.39
N ALA A 41 3.70 5.19 3.19
CA ALA A 41 4.44 4.22 2.38
C ALA A 41 4.42 2.82 3.02
N MET A 42 4.59 2.75 4.35
CA MET A 42 4.46 1.50 5.10
C MET A 42 3.04 0.91 5.00
N LEU A 43 1.99 1.73 5.12
CA LEU A 43 0.60 1.28 4.94
C LEU A 43 0.37 0.73 3.53
N GLY A 44 0.88 1.44 2.52
CA GLY A 44 0.84 0.99 1.13
C GLY A 44 1.50 -0.38 0.94
N ASP A 45 2.70 -0.57 1.51
CA ASP A 45 3.43 -1.84 1.44
C ASP A 45 2.65 -2.98 2.15
N ARG A 46 2.03 -2.69 3.31
CA ARG A 46 1.17 -3.67 4.01
C ARG A 46 -0.05 -4.04 3.18
N MET A 47 -0.74 -3.06 2.58
CA MET A 47 -1.89 -3.31 1.71
C MET A 47 -1.49 -4.13 0.47
N ALA A 48 -0.35 -3.81 -0.14
CA ALA A 48 0.17 -4.54 -1.29
C ALA A 48 0.47 -6.01 -0.96
N ARG A 49 0.94 -6.28 0.26
CA ARG A 49 1.23 -7.64 0.75
C ARG A 49 0.03 -8.34 1.40
N SER A 50 -1.12 -7.68 1.48
CA SER A 50 -2.29 -8.22 2.18
C SER A 50 -2.81 -9.50 1.50
N PRO A 51 -3.37 -10.45 2.26
CA PRO A 51 -3.99 -11.65 1.68
C PRO A 51 -5.09 -11.33 0.66
N ALA A 52 -5.85 -10.26 0.86
CA ALA A 52 -6.86 -9.80 -0.08
C ALA A 52 -6.24 -9.39 -1.42
N ARG A 53 -5.15 -8.61 -1.40
CA ARG A 53 -4.43 -8.24 -2.62
C ARG A 53 -3.83 -9.46 -3.32
N GLN A 54 -3.25 -10.39 -2.57
CA GLN A 54 -2.69 -11.62 -3.15
C GLN A 54 -3.77 -12.50 -3.80
N LYS A 55 -4.93 -12.66 -3.14
CA LYS A 55 -6.08 -13.38 -3.73
C LYS A 55 -6.57 -12.71 -5.02
N PHE A 56 -6.67 -11.38 -5.03
CA PHE A 56 -7.05 -10.63 -6.22
C PHE A 56 -6.06 -10.86 -7.36
N LEU A 57 -4.75 -10.74 -7.10
CA LEU A 57 -3.73 -10.94 -8.13
C LEU A 57 -3.70 -12.38 -8.65
N ALA A 58 -3.83 -13.38 -7.76
CA ALA A 58 -3.89 -14.79 -8.15
C ALA A 58 -5.11 -15.08 -9.05
N ARG A 59 -6.26 -14.49 -8.71
CA ARG A 59 -7.47 -14.59 -9.53
C ARG A 59 -7.26 -13.96 -10.91
N GLU A 60 -6.73 -12.75 -10.99
CA GLU A 60 -6.49 -12.09 -12.27
C GLU A 60 -5.47 -12.86 -13.13
N ALA A 61 -4.43 -13.42 -12.52
CA ALA A 61 -3.48 -14.28 -13.24
C ALA A 61 -4.15 -15.53 -13.82
N ALA A 62 -5.03 -16.19 -13.06
CA ALA A 62 -5.77 -17.35 -13.56
C ALA A 62 -6.72 -16.98 -14.72
N ILE A 63 -7.38 -15.82 -14.63
CA ILE A 63 -8.22 -15.31 -15.71
C ILE A 63 -7.38 -15.01 -16.94
N GLN A 64 -6.23 -14.36 -16.77
CA GLN A 64 -5.34 -14.03 -17.87
C GLN A 64 -4.86 -15.29 -18.60
N ALA A 65 -4.42 -16.31 -17.86
CA ALA A 65 -4.03 -17.60 -18.44
C ALA A 65 -5.19 -18.30 -19.17
N PHE A 66 -6.42 -18.20 -18.65
CA PHE A 66 -7.61 -18.71 -19.33
C PHE A 66 -7.85 -17.97 -20.65
N VAL A 67 -7.78 -16.63 -20.66
CA VAL A 67 -7.98 -15.80 -21.85
C VAL A 67 -6.95 -16.13 -22.91
N GLU A 68 -5.68 -16.22 -22.54
CA GLU A 68 -4.60 -16.58 -23.46
C GLU A 68 -4.82 -17.95 -24.10
N ARG A 69 -5.36 -18.91 -23.34
CA ARG A 69 -5.63 -20.26 -23.84
C ARG A 69 -6.89 -20.34 -24.72
N ASN A 70 -7.94 -19.59 -24.41
CA ASN A 70 -9.28 -19.79 -24.98
C ASN A 70 -9.77 -18.63 -25.87
N GLY A 71 -9.07 -17.50 -25.88
CA GLY A 71 -9.41 -16.34 -26.72
C GLY A 71 -10.58 -15.47 -26.21
N TYR A 72 -11.13 -15.75 -25.02
CA TYR A 72 -12.19 -14.94 -24.42
C TYR A 72 -12.12 -14.91 -22.88
N ARG A 73 -12.71 -13.89 -22.24
CA ARG A 73 -12.81 -13.76 -20.78
C ARG A 73 -14.07 -14.45 -20.25
N PRO A 74 -14.01 -15.27 -19.18
CA PRO A 74 -15.19 -15.99 -18.69
C PRO A 74 -16.24 -15.03 -18.09
N ALA A 75 -17.51 -15.14 -18.50
CA ALA A 75 -18.60 -14.29 -18.02
C ALA A 75 -18.85 -14.36 -16.49
N ALA A 76 -18.52 -15.50 -15.86
CA ALA A 76 -18.63 -15.67 -14.41
C ALA A 76 -17.71 -14.73 -13.61
N VAL A 77 -16.70 -14.13 -14.25
CA VAL A 77 -15.77 -13.18 -13.64
C VAL A 77 -16.44 -11.82 -13.40
N ASP A 78 -17.40 -11.43 -14.23
CA ASP A 78 -18.00 -10.08 -14.24
C ASP A 78 -19.19 -9.95 -13.28
N HIS A 79 -19.83 -11.07 -12.92
CA HIS A 79 -20.99 -11.08 -12.03
C HIS A 79 -20.67 -10.76 -10.56
N HIS A 80 -19.42 -10.96 -10.12
CA HIS A 80 -19.02 -10.74 -8.72
C HIS A 80 -18.72 -9.28 -8.35
N LEU A 81 -18.89 -8.33 -9.27
CA LEU A 81 -18.68 -6.89 -9.02
C LEU A 81 -20.00 -6.09 -8.93
N ARG A 82 -21.17 -6.74 -8.97
CA ARG A 82 -22.51 -6.13 -8.79
C ARG A 82 -23.17 -6.49 -7.45
N GLY A 83 -22.39 -6.63 -6.38
CA GLY A 83 -22.88 -6.86 -5.02
C GLY A 83 -22.42 -5.74 -4.09
#